data_AF-A0AAV0NQ60-F1
#
_entry.id   AF-A0AAV0NQ60-F1
#
_cell.length_a   1.000
_cell.length_b   1.000
_cell.length_c   1.000
_cell.angle_alpha   90.00
_cell.angle_beta   90.00
_cell.angle_gamma   90.00
#
_symmetry.space_group_name_H-M   'P 1'
#
loop_
_entity.id
_entity.type
_entity.pdbx_description
1 polymer ?
#
loop_
_entity_poly.entity_id
_entity_poly.type
_entity_poly.pdbx_seq_one_letter_code
_entity_poly.pdbx_strand_id
1 'polypeptide(L)'
;NRICARFDRCCYLEDLRETLAKSGGVVSLQNKVISAILKGDHHQVKSVSEGINVIKDRVCKHKMLLVIDDIDDRFEFDKVLGKLGDFSSDCRFIFTTRNKRALDFIPECKLYEPGEMSRRLSLQLFCKHAFGMDNPPLEDAGISEEFVKVAGGLPLALKVIGSLLFRRDKKFWKEKLVELQGLPSTTENMVQERLKISYNDLSHNEKQIFLDIACFFIGSHKDLPYYMWSSCDFYPESGINTLIHRSLIKLDEENKFWMHDHIKDLGRAIVNEEDIRHPYNRSRIWSIDDVLNILRNRKVNFFHQWFGDLSHRYYMIFVYAQVQ
;
A
#
# COMPACT_ATOMS: atom_id res chain seq x y z
N ASN A 1 -12.21 -6.97 16.45
CA ASN A 1 -13.51 -7.68 16.41
C ASN A 1 -14.47 -7.47 17.58
N ARG A 2 -14.07 -6.99 18.77
CA ARG A 2 -15.01 -6.82 19.92
C ARG A 2 -16.15 -5.81 19.67
N ILE A 3 -15.94 -4.81 18.80
CA ILE A 3 -16.95 -3.79 18.48
C ILE A 3 -18.01 -4.34 17.51
N CYS A 4 -17.63 -5.20 16.57
CA CYS A 4 -18.56 -5.76 15.58
C CYS A 4 -19.72 -6.53 16.23
N ALA A 5 -19.50 -7.15 17.39
CA ALA A 5 -20.55 -7.85 18.15
C ALA A 5 -21.70 -6.94 18.63
N ARG A 6 -21.56 -5.60 18.55
CA ARG A 6 -22.61 -4.63 18.89
C ARG A 6 -23.52 -4.25 17.71
N PHE A 7 -23.24 -4.80 16.52
CA PHE A 7 -23.95 -4.51 15.28
C PHE A 7 -24.51 -5.81 14.69
N ASP A 8 -25.62 -5.70 13.97
CA ASP A 8 -26.25 -6.87 13.35
C ASP A 8 -25.41 -7.35 12.16
N ARG A 9 -24.74 -6.42 11.50
CA ARG A 9 -23.95 -6.63 10.29
C ARG A 9 -22.67 -5.80 10.32
N CYS A 10 -21.60 -6.35 9.75
CA CYS A 10 -20.33 -5.66 9.62
C CYS A 10 -19.79 -5.87 8.21
N CYS A 11 -19.17 -4.84 7.64
CA CYS A 11 -18.50 -4.92 6.36
C CYS A 11 -17.19 -4.13 6.43
N TYR A 12 -16.14 -4.70 5.82
CA TYR A 12 -14.83 -4.08 5.69
C TYR A 12 -14.56 -3.89 4.20
N LEU A 13 -14.32 -2.64 3.80
CA LEU A 13 -13.92 -2.30 2.45
C LEU A 13 -12.45 -1.88 2.50
N GLU A 14 -11.59 -2.78 2.02
CA GLU A 14 -10.15 -2.57 1.89
C GLU A 14 -9.77 -1.93 0.56
N ASP A 15 -8.62 -1.25 0.55
CA ASP A 15 -7.95 -0.70 -0.64
C ASP A 15 -8.91 0.09 -1.56
N LEU A 16 -9.62 1.07 -0.98
CA LEU A 16 -10.61 1.83 -1.75
C LEU A 16 -9.97 2.63 -2.88
N ARG A 17 -8.84 3.26 -2.59
CA ARG A 17 -8.04 4.03 -3.54
C ARG A 17 -7.74 3.22 -4.82
N GLU A 18 -7.36 1.96 -4.68
CA GLU A 18 -7.06 1.05 -5.79
C GLU A 18 -8.33 0.57 -6.47
N THR A 19 -9.35 0.23 -5.69
CA THR A 19 -10.60 -0.29 -6.24
C THR A 19 -11.31 0.77 -7.09
N LEU A 20 -11.33 2.03 -6.64
CA LEU A 20 -11.92 3.16 -7.37
C LEU A 20 -11.13 3.52 -8.64
N ALA A 21 -9.83 3.23 -8.70
CA ALA A 21 -9.02 3.45 -9.89
C ALA A 21 -9.35 2.46 -11.03
N LYS A 22 -10.00 1.33 -10.73
CA LYS A 22 -10.37 0.31 -11.71
C LYS A 22 -11.70 0.65 -12.40
N SER A 23 -11.83 0.23 -13.66
CA SER A 23 -13.12 0.28 -14.37
C SER A 23 -14.18 -0.50 -13.60
N GLY A 24 -15.33 0.12 -13.34
CA GLY A 24 -16.41 -0.50 -12.56
C GLY A 24 -16.14 -0.59 -11.04
N GLY A 25 -15.10 0.08 -10.54
CA GLY A 25 -14.70 0.05 -9.12
C GLY A 25 -15.83 0.36 -8.14
N VAL A 26 -16.64 1.39 -8.43
CA VAL A 26 -17.81 1.76 -7.60
C VAL A 26 -18.83 0.62 -7.52
N VAL A 27 -19.17 0.00 -8.64
CA VAL A 27 -20.13 -1.12 -8.70
C VAL A 27 -19.58 -2.33 -7.94
N SER A 28 -18.28 -2.58 -8.02
CA SER A 28 -17.61 -3.63 -7.24
C SER A 28 -17.73 -3.38 -5.73
N LEU A 29 -17.48 -2.15 -5.27
CA LEU A 29 -17.65 -1.77 -3.86
C LEU A 29 -19.10 -1.91 -3.40
N GLN A 30 -20.06 -1.47 -4.21
CA GLN A 30 -21.49 -1.63 -3.91
C GLN A 30 -21.86 -3.11 -3.74
N ASN A 31 -21.43 -3.98 -4.66
CA ASN A 31 -21.65 -5.41 -4.56
C ASN A 31 -20.99 -6.04 -3.31
N LYS A 32 -19.79 -5.60 -2.91
CA LYS A 32 -19.16 -6.02 -1.64
C LYS A 32 -20.01 -5.65 -0.43
N VAL A 33 -20.52 -4.42 -0.37
CA VAL A 33 -21.39 -3.98 0.73
C VAL A 33 -22.70 -4.77 0.76
N ILE A 34 -23.38 -4.85 -0.39
CA ILE A 34 -24.67 -5.54 -0.52
C ILE A 34 -24.53 -7.01 -0.08
N SER A 35 -23.54 -7.73 -0.60
CA SER A 35 -23.31 -9.13 -0.27
C SER A 35 -22.96 -9.36 1.21
N ALA A 36 -22.13 -8.49 1.80
CA ALA A 36 -21.73 -8.60 3.21
C ALA A 36 -22.90 -8.35 4.17
N ILE A 37 -23.78 -7.39 3.86
CA ILE A 37 -24.87 -6.98 4.76
C ILE A 37 -26.11 -7.86 4.58
N LEU A 38 -26.48 -8.20 3.34
CA LEU A 38 -27.73 -8.92 3.06
C LEU A 38 -27.63 -10.45 3.19
N LYS A 39 -26.43 -11.02 3.41
CA LYS A 39 -26.16 -12.43 3.76
C LYS A 39 -27.13 -13.46 3.15
N GLY A 40 -26.80 -13.96 1.95
CA GLY A 40 -27.53 -15.07 1.29
C GLY A 40 -28.39 -14.66 0.10
N ASP A 41 -28.49 -13.36 -0.18
CA ASP A 41 -29.11 -12.85 -1.40
C ASP A 41 -28.02 -12.45 -2.40
N HIS A 42 -27.84 -13.25 -3.46
CA HIS A 42 -26.84 -13.04 -4.52
C HIS A 42 -27.30 -11.96 -5.50
N HIS A 43 -27.70 -10.80 -4.97
CA HIS A 43 -28.08 -9.67 -5.79
C HIS A 43 -26.83 -8.94 -6.27
N GLN A 44 -26.39 -9.25 -7.50
CA GLN A 44 -25.32 -8.53 -8.18
C GLN A 44 -25.90 -7.36 -8.97
N VAL A 45 -25.54 -6.14 -8.58
CA VAL A 45 -25.90 -4.93 -9.30
C VAL A 45 -24.93 -4.71 -10.46
N LYS A 46 -25.45 -4.22 -11.59
CA LYS A 46 -24.71 -3.99 -12.83
C LYS A 46 -24.41 -2.52 -13.09
N SER A 47 -25.04 -1.61 -12.33
CA SER A 47 -24.87 -0.18 -12.47
C SER A 47 -24.84 0.52 -11.12
N VAL A 48 -24.22 1.71 -11.08
CA VAL A 48 -24.11 2.51 -9.85
C VAL A 48 -25.48 2.90 -9.30
N SER A 49 -26.42 3.27 -10.18
CA SER A 49 -27.78 3.67 -9.79
C SER A 49 -28.58 2.51 -9.19
N GLU A 50 -28.48 1.32 -9.79
CA GLU A 50 -29.06 0.10 -9.23
C GLU A 50 -28.48 -0.22 -7.85
N GLY A 51 -27.15 -0.13 -7.70
CA GLY A 51 -26.48 -0.29 -6.41
C GLY A 51 -26.97 0.67 -5.34
N ILE A 52 -27.10 1.96 -5.67
CA ILE A 52 -27.62 2.97 -4.74
C ILE A 52 -29.05 2.63 -4.30
N ASN A 53 -29.92 2.23 -5.23
CA ASN A 53 -31.30 1.89 -4.90
C ASN A 53 -31.38 0.67 -3.97
N VAL A 54 -30.60 -0.38 -4.26
CA VAL A 54 -30.54 -1.59 -3.43
C VAL A 54 -29.99 -1.27 -2.04
N ILE A 55 -28.95 -0.44 -1.96
CA ILE A 55 -28.36 -0.03 -0.69
C ILE A 55 -29.41 0.73 0.14
N LYS A 56 -30.05 1.74 -0.45
CA LYS A 56 -31.10 2.51 0.20
C LYS A 56 -32.26 1.64 0.69
N ASP A 57 -32.79 0.79 -0.18
CA ASP A 57 -34.02 0.05 0.09
C ASP A 57 -33.81 -1.15 1.00
N ARG A 58 -32.58 -1.66 1.13
CA ARG A 58 -32.31 -2.94 1.80
C ARG A 58 -31.16 -2.88 2.79
N VAL A 59 -30.02 -2.32 2.40
CA VAL A 59 -28.83 -2.26 3.26
C VAL A 59 -29.07 -1.29 4.41
N CYS A 60 -29.54 -0.07 4.14
CA CYS A 60 -29.74 0.99 5.12
C CYS A 60 -30.72 0.64 6.27
N LYS A 61 -31.55 -0.40 6.10
CA LYS A 61 -32.50 -0.91 7.10
C LYS A 61 -31.84 -1.70 8.24
N HIS A 62 -30.54 -2.02 8.12
CA HIS A 62 -29.81 -2.81 9.10
C HIS A 62 -28.93 -1.91 9.98
N LYS A 63 -28.82 -2.26 11.26
CA LYS A 63 -27.81 -1.69 12.13
C LYS A 63 -26.44 -2.29 11.79
N MET A 64 -25.55 -1.47 11.22
CA MET A 64 -24.28 -1.97 10.70
C MET A 64 -23.05 -1.16 11.15
N LEU A 65 -21.91 -1.84 11.16
CA LEU A 65 -20.59 -1.23 11.19
C LEU A 65 -19.94 -1.36 9.81
N LEU A 66 -19.66 -0.25 9.15
CA LEU A 66 -18.92 -0.22 7.90
C LEU A 66 -17.55 0.43 8.13
N VAL A 67 -16.49 -0.32 7.89
CA VAL A 67 -15.12 0.19 7.95
C VAL A 67 -14.61 0.33 6.53
N ILE A 68 -14.19 1.54 6.17
CA ILE A 68 -13.78 1.95 4.82
C ILE A 68 -12.33 2.40 4.91
N ASP A 69 -11.44 1.59 4.37
CA ASP A 69 -10.00 1.76 4.51
C ASP A 69 -9.39 2.47 3.30
N ASP A 70 -8.43 3.36 3.56
CA ASP A 70 -7.61 4.10 2.59
C ASP A 70 -8.42 4.93 1.56
N ILE A 71 -9.27 5.84 2.04
CA ILE A 71 -9.98 6.79 1.18
C ILE A 71 -9.08 7.97 0.77
N ASP A 72 -9.29 8.47 -0.44
CA ASP A 72 -8.67 9.69 -0.98
C ASP A 72 -9.73 10.67 -1.51
N ASP A 73 -9.29 11.71 -2.22
CA ASP A 73 -10.14 12.74 -2.80
C ASP A 73 -11.08 12.25 -3.92
N ARG A 74 -10.88 11.03 -4.43
CA ARG A 74 -11.76 10.40 -5.42
C ARG A 74 -12.93 9.67 -4.76
N PHE A 75 -12.87 9.46 -3.44
CA PHE A 75 -13.97 8.84 -2.72
C PHE A 75 -15.14 9.82 -2.56
N GLU A 76 -16.28 9.46 -3.14
CA GLU A 76 -17.53 10.17 -2.98
C GLU A 76 -18.55 9.25 -2.31
N PHE A 77 -18.87 9.51 -1.04
CA PHE A 77 -19.78 8.69 -0.24
C PHE A 77 -21.10 8.43 -0.96
N ASP A 78 -21.72 9.49 -1.50
CA ASP A 78 -23.03 9.41 -2.17
C ASP A 78 -23.00 8.53 -3.43
N LYS A 79 -21.87 8.45 -4.13
CA LYS A 79 -21.72 7.58 -5.30
C LYS A 79 -21.58 6.11 -4.91
N VAL A 80 -20.87 5.83 -3.82
CA VAL A 80 -20.59 4.46 -3.38
C VAL A 80 -21.76 3.89 -2.57
N LEU A 81 -22.33 4.67 -1.65
CA LEU A 81 -23.26 4.20 -0.62
C LEU A 81 -24.63 4.88 -0.66
N GLY A 82 -24.84 5.89 -1.51
CA GLY A 82 -26.03 6.73 -1.45
C GLY A 82 -25.98 7.72 -0.30
N LYS A 83 -27.12 8.31 0.06
CA LYS A 83 -27.13 9.42 1.02
C LYS A 83 -26.91 8.93 2.44
N LEU A 84 -26.03 9.60 3.19
CA LEU A 84 -25.78 9.26 4.60
C LEU A 84 -27.06 9.28 5.46
N GLY A 85 -27.99 10.19 5.16
CA GLY A 85 -29.28 10.30 5.86
C GLY A 85 -30.26 9.15 5.62
N ASP A 86 -30.01 8.27 4.64
CA ASP A 86 -30.83 7.07 4.44
C ASP A 86 -30.50 5.98 5.48
N PHE A 87 -29.34 6.05 6.15
CA PHE A 87 -28.90 5.06 7.13
C PHE A 87 -29.48 5.33 8.52
N SER A 88 -29.78 4.25 9.26
CA SER A 88 -30.17 4.35 10.67
C SER A 88 -29.10 5.05 11.51
N SER A 89 -29.53 5.83 12.50
CA SER A 89 -28.65 6.48 13.49
C SER A 89 -27.88 5.48 14.37
N ASP A 90 -28.24 4.20 14.33
CA ASP A 90 -27.49 3.11 14.97
C ASP A 90 -26.32 2.59 14.13
N CYS A 91 -26.22 2.98 12.86
CA CYS A 91 -25.09 2.63 12.00
C CYS A 91 -23.84 3.40 12.39
N ARG A 92 -22.66 2.79 12.20
CA ARG A 92 -21.38 3.46 12.39
C ARG A 92 -20.50 3.24 11.17
N PHE A 93 -19.89 4.33 10.72
CA PHE A 93 -18.90 4.34 9.66
C PHE A 93 -17.54 4.70 10.26
N ILE A 94 -16.51 3.96 9.89
CA ILE A 94 -15.12 4.28 10.24
C ILE A 94 -14.37 4.44 8.92
N PHE A 95 -13.83 5.62 8.69
CA PHE A 95 -13.01 5.92 7.53
C PHE A 95 -11.56 6.02 7.97
N THR A 96 -10.64 5.46 7.19
CA THR A 96 -9.21 5.74 7.33
C THR A 96 -8.74 6.50 6.10
N THR A 97 -7.91 7.52 6.31
CA THR A 97 -7.33 8.30 5.23
C THR A 97 -6.00 8.90 5.67
N ARG A 98 -5.12 9.14 4.69
CA ARG A 98 -3.88 9.92 4.87
C ARG A 98 -4.10 11.40 4.55
N ASN A 99 -5.21 11.73 3.90
CA ASN A 99 -5.52 13.09 3.48
C ASN A 99 -6.76 13.58 4.22
N LYS A 100 -6.58 14.46 5.21
CA LYS A 100 -7.71 15.01 5.98
C LYS A 100 -8.79 15.64 5.09
N ARG A 101 -8.41 16.21 3.94
CA ARG A 101 -9.35 16.82 2.98
C ARG A 101 -10.32 15.82 2.35
N ALA A 102 -9.98 14.52 2.33
CA ALA A 102 -10.91 13.48 1.87
C ALA A 102 -12.17 13.38 2.76
N LEU A 103 -12.12 13.92 3.98
CA LEU A 103 -13.24 13.95 4.91
C LEU A 103 -14.11 15.20 4.79
N ASP A 104 -13.68 16.23 4.04
CA ASP A 104 -14.40 17.50 3.91
C ASP A 104 -15.82 17.30 3.32
N PHE A 105 -16.01 16.22 2.58
CA PHE A 105 -17.27 15.85 1.93
C PHE A 105 -18.17 14.93 2.77
N ILE A 106 -17.76 14.58 3.99
CA ILE A 106 -18.52 13.70 4.89
C ILE A 106 -18.99 14.53 6.10
N PRO A 107 -20.24 15.04 6.09
CA PRO A 107 -20.78 15.80 7.21
C PRO A 107 -20.71 14.99 8.51
N GLU A 108 -20.50 15.67 9.64
CA GLU A 108 -20.57 15.09 11.00
C GLU A 108 -19.49 14.03 11.36
N CYS A 109 -18.46 13.87 10.51
CA CYS A 109 -17.35 12.96 10.81
C CYS A 109 -16.51 13.45 12.01
N LYS A 110 -16.34 12.61 13.03
CA LYS A 110 -15.42 12.88 14.14
C LYS A 110 -14.02 12.44 13.76
N LEU A 111 -13.11 13.41 13.66
CA LEU A 111 -11.71 13.14 13.37
C LEU A 111 -11.01 12.52 14.58
N TYR A 112 -10.30 11.42 14.34
CA TYR A 112 -9.35 10.84 15.27
C TYR A 112 -8.00 10.74 14.58
N GLU A 113 -6.99 11.42 15.12
CA GLU A 113 -5.61 11.33 14.64
C GLU A 113 -4.86 10.36 15.55
N PRO A 114 -4.46 9.17 15.04
CA PRO A 114 -3.63 8.26 15.82
C PRO A 114 -2.31 8.96 16.16
N GLY A 115 -2.00 9.03 17.46
CA GLY A 115 -0.72 9.55 17.91
C GLY A 115 0.44 8.60 17.62
N GLU A 116 1.66 9.10 17.79
CA GLU A 116 2.87 8.30 17.72
C GLU A 116 2.87 7.18 18.78
N MET A 117 3.59 6.09 18.51
CA MET A 117 3.78 5.04 19.52
C MET A 117 4.55 5.60 20.72
N SER A 118 4.12 5.20 21.92
CA SER A 118 4.88 5.54 23.14
C SER A 118 6.30 4.99 23.05
N ARG A 119 7.29 5.72 23.59
CA ARG A 119 8.71 5.31 23.62
C ARG A 119 8.93 3.84 23.99
N ARG A 120 8.26 3.35 25.04
CA ARG A 120 8.38 1.95 25.50
C ARG A 120 7.96 0.95 24.41
N LEU A 121 6.80 1.17 23.79
CA LEU A 121 6.30 0.30 22.74
C LEU A 121 7.11 0.43 21.44
N SER A 122 7.63 1.63 21.15
CA SER A 122 8.50 1.86 20.01
C SER A 122 9.82 1.10 20.15
N LEU A 123 10.45 1.17 21.33
CA LEU A 123 11.66 0.41 21.64
C LEU A 123 11.41 -1.09 21.53
N GLN A 124 10.31 -1.58 22.11
CA GLN A 124 9.96 -2.99 22.03
C GLN A 124 9.77 -3.45 20.57
N LEU A 125 9.05 -2.67 19.75
CA LEU A 125 8.83 -3.00 18.34
C LEU A 125 10.15 -3.00 17.55
N PHE A 126 10.98 -1.98 17.75
CA PHE A 126 12.31 -1.93 17.14
C PHE A 126 13.15 -3.15 17.53
N CYS A 127 13.23 -3.48 18.81
CA CYS A 127 14.03 -4.59 19.30
C CYS A 127 13.56 -5.94 18.77
N LYS A 128 12.25 -6.11 18.63
CA LYS A 128 11.68 -7.33 18.06
C LYS A 128 12.16 -7.56 16.64
N HIS A 129 12.36 -6.50 15.87
CA HIS A 129 12.85 -6.58 14.50
C HIS A 129 14.37 -6.55 14.39
N ALA A 130 15.08 -5.85 15.28
CA ALA A 130 16.54 -5.71 15.24
C ALA A 130 17.30 -6.84 15.96
N PHE A 131 16.68 -7.46 16.96
CA PHE A 131 17.29 -8.51 17.80
C PHE A 131 16.47 -9.79 17.89
N GLY A 132 15.20 -9.78 17.48
CA GLY A 132 14.29 -10.91 17.69
C GLY A 132 13.80 -11.04 19.14
N MET A 133 13.95 -9.99 19.96
CA MET A 133 13.63 -9.97 21.39
C MET A 133 12.87 -8.70 21.76
N ASP A 134 12.15 -8.69 22.88
CA ASP A 134 11.40 -7.50 23.34
C ASP A 134 12.29 -6.37 23.86
N ASN A 135 13.54 -6.66 24.22
CA ASN A 135 14.49 -5.69 24.77
C ASN A 135 15.85 -5.80 24.08
N PRO A 136 16.63 -4.71 23.99
CA PRO A 136 17.96 -4.76 23.43
C PRO A 136 18.95 -5.41 24.44
N PRO A 137 20.06 -5.97 23.96
CA PRO A 137 21.22 -6.22 24.81
C PRO A 137 21.66 -4.94 25.56
N LEU A 138 22.24 -5.08 26.75
CA LEU A 138 22.58 -3.94 27.61
C LEU A 138 23.54 -2.95 26.92
N GLU A 139 24.52 -3.47 26.19
CA GLU A 139 25.47 -2.67 25.40
C GLU A 139 24.82 -1.90 24.24
N ASP A 140 23.63 -2.32 23.81
CA ASP A 140 22.90 -1.78 22.66
C ASP A 140 21.72 -0.89 23.04
N ALA A 141 21.44 -0.74 24.33
CA ALA A 141 20.33 0.07 24.81
C ALA A 141 20.43 1.52 24.30
N GLY A 142 21.63 2.11 24.36
CA GLY A 142 21.86 3.49 23.92
C GLY A 142 21.61 3.71 22.42
N ILE A 143 22.18 2.86 21.56
CA ILE A 143 22.02 3.00 20.10
C ILE A 143 20.59 2.66 19.66
N SER A 144 19.92 1.73 20.34
CA SER A 144 18.53 1.37 20.06
C SER A 144 17.58 2.54 20.32
N GLU A 145 17.80 3.29 21.41
CA GLU A 145 17.02 4.49 21.73
C GLU A 145 17.20 5.59 20.68
N GLU A 146 18.42 5.77 20.15
CA GLU A 146 18.65 6.73 19.07
C GLU A 146 17.92 6.35 17.78
N PHE A 147 17.90 5.07 17.41
CA PHE A 147 17.10 4.61 16.27
C PHE A 147 15.60 4.81 16.49
N VAL A 148 15.10 4.54 17.70
CA VAL A 148 13.70 4.77 18.06
C VAL A 148 13.33 6.24 17.92
N LYS A 149 14.21 7.13 18.38
CA LYS A 149 14.06 8.57 18.26
C LYS A 149 14.03 9.02 16.80
N VAL A 150 14.96 8.54 15.98
CA VAL A 150 15.01 8.93 14.56
C VAL A 150 13.83 8.33 13.78
N ALA A 151 13.31 7.16 14.15
CA ALA A 151 12.10 6.62 13.56
C ALA A 151 10.83 7.44 13.93
N GLY A 152 10.87 8.26 14.98
CA GLY A 152 9.81 9.18 15.38
C GLY A 152 8.52 8.49 15.81
N GLY A 153 8.63 7.36 16.51
CA GLY A 153 7.45 6.62 17.00
C GLY A 153 6.56 6.00 15.91
N LEU A 154 6.98 6.02 14.65
CA LEU A 154 6.23 5.46 13.52
C LEU A 154 6.40 3.94 13.44
N PRO A 155 5.32 3.14 13.60
CA PRO A 155 5.43 1.68 13.67
C PRO A 155 6.13 1.05 12.46
N LEU A 156 5.80 1.51 11.25
CA LEU A 156 6.37 0.96 10.02
C LEU A 156 7.86 1.27 9.87
N ALA A 157 8.27 2.50 10.19
CA ALA A 157 9.67 2.90 10.14
C ALA A 157 10.51 2.10 11.15
N LEU A 158 10.02 1.96 12.39
CA LEU A 158 10.67 1.14 13.43
C LEU A 158 10.88 -0.30 12.96
N LYS A 159 9.86 -0.90 12.35
CA LYS A 159 9.91 -2.25 11.81
C LYS A 159 10.93 -2.40 10.67
N VAL A 160 10.90 -1.51 9.69
CA VAL A 160 11.79 -1.55 8.52
C VAL A 160 13.24 -1.29 8.93
N ILE A 161 13.50 -0.26 9.73
CA ILE A 161 14.84 0.06 10.23
C ILE A 161 15.37 -1.07 11.10
N GLY A 162 14.57 -1.58 12.05
CA GLY A 162 14.98 -2.71 12.88
C GLY A 162 15.34 -3.94 12.03
N SER A 163 14.52 -4.26 11.04
CA SER A 163 14.75 -5.40 10.14
C SER A 163 16.02 -5.24 9.27
N LEU A 164 16.32 -4.02 8.82
CA LEU A 164 17.55 -3.69 8.10
C LEU A 164 18.81 -3.96 8.94
N LEU A 165 18.72 -3.73 10.25
CA LEU A 165 19.83 -3.85 11.19
C LEU A 165 20.02 -5.26 11.75
N PHE A 166 19.04 -6.15 11.57
CA PHE A 166 19.08 -7.51 12.09
C PHE A 166 20.30 -8.28 11.57
N ARG A 167 21.05 -8.89 12.50
CA ARG A 167 22.30 -9.64 12.21
C ARG A 167 23.38 -8.83 11.48
N ARG A 168 23.34 -7.49 11.56
CA ARG A 168 24.41 -6.60 11.08
C ARG A 168 25.35 -6.21 12.22
N ASP A 169 26.59 -5.86 11.88
CA ASP A 169 27.59 -5.44 12.86
C ASP A 169 27.38 -4.00 13.37
N LYS A 170 28.07 -3.63 14.44
CA LYS A 170 27.96 -2.31 15.06
C LYS A 170 28.46 -1.17 14.21
N LYS A 171 29.38 -1.42 13.28
CA LYS A 171 29.89 -0.39 12.38
C LYS A 171 28.78 0.00 11.41
N PHE A 172 28.11 -0.98 10.82
CA PHE A 172 26.95 -0.79 9.96
C PHE A 172 25.82 -0.03 10.68
N TRP A 173 25.52 -0.38 11.94
CA TRP A 173 24.52 0.32 12.73
C TRP A 173 24.86 1.81 12.89
N LYS A 174 26.11 2.14 13.25
CA LYS A 174 26.54 3.54 13.41
C LYS A 174 26.45 4.32 12.11
N GLU A 175 26.86 3.73 10.99
CA GLU A 175 26.77 4.37 9.67
C GLU A 175 25.31 4.68 9.29
N LYS A 176 24.40 3.72 9.49
CA LYS A 176 22.97 3.91 9.19
C LYS A 176 22.29 4.90 10.13
N LEU A 177 22.70 4.96 11.39
CA LEU A 177 22.19 5.96 12.32
C LEU A 177 22.56 7.38 11.88
N VAL A 178 23.82 7.59 11.47
CA VAL A 178 24.28 8.90 10.96
C VAL A 178 23.53 9.29 9.69
N GLU A 179 23.35 8.35 8.75
CA GLU A 179 22.55 8.57 7.53
C GLU A 179 21.13 9.04 7.87
N LEU A 180 20.47 8.37 8.82
CA LEU A 180 19.11 8.73 9.24
C LEU A 180 19.04 10.07 10.00
N GLN A 181 20.04 10.38 10.83
CA GLN A 181 20.10 11.64 11.57
C GLN A 181 20.30 12.85 10.64
N GLY A 182 20.91 12.65 9.47
CA GLY A 182 21.08 13.68 8.45
C GLY A 182 19.82 13.99 7.64
N LEU A 183 18.76 13.18 7.77
CA LEU A 183 17.51 13.40 7.04
C LEU A 183 16.71 14.59 7.60
N PRO A 184 16.00 15.35 6.77
CA PRO A 184 15.15 16.44 7.25
C PRO A 184 14.06 15.96 8.21
N SER A 185 13.93 16.61 9.36
CA SER A 185 13.01 16.20 10.43
C SER A 185 11.58 16.73 10.28
N THR A 186 11.28 17.57 9.28
CA THR A 186 10.02 18.34 9.20
C THR A 186 9.37 18.37 7.80
N THR A 187 9.69 17.45 6.90
CA THR A 187 9.09 17.39 5.56
C THR A 187 7.93 16.41 5.48
N GLU A 188 6.98 16.68 4.58
CA GLU A 188 5.83 15.80 4.27
C GLU A 188 6.26 14.38 3.87
N ASN A 189 7.49 14.23 3.36
CA ASN A 189 8.08 12.95 2.93
C ASN A 189 8.93 12.24 4.00
N MET A 190 8.93 12.71 5.26
CA MET A 190 9.76 12.13 6.33
C MET A 190 9.57 10.61 6.49
N VAL A 191 8.34 10.12 6.35
CA VAL A 191 8.06 8.67 6.39
C VAL A 191 8.74 7.96 5.22
N GLN A 192 8.64 8.52 4.02
CA GLN A 192 9.23 7.96 2.81
C GLN A 192 10.76 7.92 2.90
N GLU A 193 11.39 9.00 3.34
CA GLU A 193 12.85 9.07 3.50
C GLU A 193 13.38 8.04 4.51
N ARG A 194 12.67 7.87 5.64
CA ARG A 194 13.01 6.85 6.65
C ARG A 194 12.87 5.43 6.14
N LEU A 195 11.92 5.17 5.24
CA LEU A 195 11.74 3.85 4.62
C LEU A 195 12.76 3.63 3.49
N LYS A 196 13.14 4.69 2.76
CA LYS A 196 14.09 4.68 1.64
C LYS A 196 15.46 4.16 2.03
N ILE A 197 15.88 4.29 3.30
CA ILE A 197 17.16 3.73 3.75
C ILE A 197 17.27 2.22 3.52
N SER A 198 16.18 1.47 3.71
CA SER A 198 16.19 0.02 3.52
C SER A 198 16.19 -0.35 2.04
N TYR A 199 15.62 0.50 1.19
CA TYR A 199 15.69 0.37 -0.27
C TYR A 199 17.09 0.68 -0.78
N ASN A 200 17.73 1.75 -0.28
CA ASN A 200 19.06 2.18 -0.71
C ASN A 200 20.11 1.08 -0.50
N ASP A 201 20.00 0.32 0.59
CA ASP A 201 20.88 -0.80 0.94
C ASP A 201 20.58 -2.09 0.14
N LEU A 202 19.59 -2.12 -0.76
CA LEU A 202 19.34 -3.27 -1.63
C LEU A 202 20.36 -3.31 -2.78
N SER A 203 20.72 -4.52 -3.20
CA SER A 203 21.47 -4.76 -4.44
C SER A 203 20.65 -4.32 -5.66
N HIS A 204 21.30 -4.19 -6.82
CA HIS A 204 20.62 -3.79 -8.05
C HIS A 204 19.43 -4.71 -8.38
N ASN A 205 19.63 -6.02 -8.31
CA ASN A 205 18.59 -7.01 -8.66
C ASN A 205 17.43 -6.97 -7.67
N GLU A 206 17.71 -6.86 -6.37
CA GLU A 206 16.68 -6.69 -5.34
C GLU A 206 15.87 -5.40 -5.52
N LYS A 207 16.52 -4.30 -5.94
CA LYS A 207 15.83 -3.05 -6.30
C LYS A 207 14.89 -3.27 -7.47
N GLN A 208 15.31 -3.97 -8.53
CA GLN A 208 14.45 -4.25 -9.66
C GLN A 208 13.23 -5.09 -9.26
N ILE A 209 13.41 -6.16 -8.47
CA ILE A 209 12.32 -6.98 -7.95
C ILE A 209 11.37 -6.15 -7.09
N PHE A 210 11.90 -5.30 -6.19
CA PHE A 210 11.10 -4.42 -5.35
C PHE A 210 10.22 -3.47 -6.17
N LEU A 211 10.79 -2.80 -7.18
CA LEU A 211 10.06 -1.87 -8.04
C LEU A 211 9.02 -2.59 -8.91
N ASP A 212 9.34 -3.78 -9.41
CA ASP A 212 8.40 -4.62 -10.16
C ASP A 212 7.18 -5.00 -9.31
N ILE A 213 7.40 -5.41 -8.06
CA ILE A 213 6.31 -5.72 -7.14
C ILE A 213 5.47 -4.46 -6.89
N ALA A 214 6.11 -3.35 -6.49
CA ALA A 214 5.41 -2.10 -6.16
C ALA A 214 4.56 -1.55 -7.32
N CYS A 215 5.04 -1.73 -8.56
CA CYS A 215 4.34 -1.26 -9.76
C CYS A 215 3.27 -2.24 -10.25
N PHE A 216 3.54 -3.54 -10.27
CA PHE A 216 2.75 -4.48 -11.07
C PHE A 216 2.25 -5.72 -10.33
N PHE A 217 3.00 -6.25 -9.36
CA PHE A 217 2.73 -7.61 -8.84
C PHE A 217 2.10 -7.67 -7.45
N ILE A 218 1.69 -6.54 -6.86
CA ILE A 218 0.89 -6.57 -5.62
C ILE A 218 -0.43 -7.32 -5.88
N GLY A 219 -0.75 -8.27 -5.01
CA GLY A 219 -1.90 -9.17 -5.12
C GLY A 219 -1.71 -10.35 -6.07
N SER A 220 -0.60 -10.39 -6.82
CA SER A 220 -0.29 -11.48 -7.75
C SER A 220 0.45 -12.61 -7.04
N HIS A 221 0.17 -13.84 -7.46
CA HIS A 221 0.88 -15.03 -6.96
C HIS A 221 2.37 -14.94 -7.30
N LYS A 222 3.25 -15.28 -6.35
CA LYS A 222 4.70 -15.08 -6.46
C LYS A 222 5.34 -15.75 -7.68
N ASP A 223 4.80 -16.88 -8.09
CA ASP A 223 5.33 -17.69 -9.20
C ASP A 223 5.19 -16.99 -10.55
N LEU A 224 4.23 -16.06 -10.69
CA LEU A 224 3.98 -15.36 -11.95
C LEU A 224 5.20 -14.54 -12.40
N PRO A 225 5.72 -13.59 -11.61
CA PRO A 225 6.95 -12.87 -11.98
C PRO A 225 8.24 -13.66 -11.74
N TYR A 226 8.19 -14.76 -10.97
CA TYR A 226 9.37 -15.54 -10.60
C TYR A 226 10.17 -16.02 -11.82
N TYR A 227 9.50 -16.58 -12.83
CA TYR A 227 10.16 -17.08 -14.04
C TYR A 227 10.77 -15.96 -14.89
N MET A 228 10.12 -14.80 -14.91
CA MET A 228 10.63 -13.62 -15.59
C MET A 228 11.93 -13.15 -14.94
N TRP A 229 11.94 -12.99 -13.61
CA TRP A 229 13.15 -12.60 -12.87
C TRP A 229 14.27 -13.64 -12.99
N SER A 230 13.93 -14.93 -13.03
CA SER A 230 14.90 -16.01 -13.22
C SER A 230 15.58 -15.94 -14.58
N SER A 231 14.82 -15.71 -15.65
CA SER A 231 15.33 -15.57 -17.03
C SER A 231 16.25 -14.36 -17.23
N CYS A 232 16.28 -13.49 -16.24
CA CYS A 232 16.97 -12.21 -16.27
C CYS A 232 18.11 -12.12 -15.25
N ASP A 233 18.47 -13.26 -14.64
CA ASP A 233 19.52 -13.35 -13.65
C ASP A 233 19.31 -12.40 -12.45
N PHE A 234 18.06 -12.15 -12.08
CA PHE A 234 17.71 -11.34 -10.90
C PHE A 234 17.73 -12.14 -9.58
N TYR A 235 17.93 -13.46 -9.64
CA TYR A 235 17.96 -14.37 -8.48
C TYR A 235 16.73 -14.22 -7.57
N PRO A 236 15.52 -14.50 -8.09
CA PRO A 236 14.27 -14.15 -7.41
C PRO A 236 14.10 -14.78 -6.03
N GLU A 237 14.55 -16.02 -5.81
CA GLU A 237 14.48 -16.66 -4.49
C GLU A 237 15.20 -15.83 -3.41
N SER A 238 16.46 -15.45 -3.68
CA SER A 238 17.24 -14.61 -2.77
C SER A 238 16.62 -13.22 -2.66
N GLY A 239 16.20 -12.63 -3.78
CA GLY A 239 15.63 -11.28 -3.79
C GLY A 239 14.35 -11.17 -2.97
N ILE A 240 13.38 -12.08 -3.20
CA ILE A 240 12.12 -12.13 -2.45
C ILE A 240 12.41 -12.35 -0.96
N ASN A 241 13.31 -13.28 -0.62
CA ASN A 241 13.65 -13.54 0.77
C ASN A 241 14.28 -12.32 1.46
N THR A 242 15.20 -11.61 0.80
CA THR A 242 15.74 -10.34 1.33
C THR A 242 14.63 -9.32 1.58
N LEU A 243 13.71 -9.14 0.63
CA LEU A 243 12.63 -8.17 0.76
C LEU A 243 11.67 -8.52 1.92
N ILE A 244 11.37 -9.81 2.13
CA ILE A 244 10.59 -10.28 3.28
C ILE A 244 11.35 -10.02 4.58
N HIS A 245 12.63 -10.40 4.64
CA HIS A 245 13.47 -10.20 5.81
C HIS A 245 13.60 -8.74 6.20
N ARG A 246 13.69 -7.84 5.23
CA ARG A 246 13.72 -6.38 5.44
C ARG A 246 12.35 -5.77 5.71
N SER A 247 11.31 -6.59 5.86
CA SER A 247 9.93 -6.13 6.08
C SER A 247 9.41 -5.21 4.97
N LEU A 248 9.97 -5.30 3.75
CA LEU A 248 9.56 -4.50 2.59
C LEU A 248 8.34 -5.11 1.89
N ILE A 249 8.23 -6.44 1.89
CA ILE A 249 7.09 -7.18 1.36
C ILE A 249 6.64 -8.24 2.36
N LYS A 250 5.48 -8.84 2.08
CA LYS A 250 5.02 -10.10 2.66
C LYS A 250 4.44 -10.97 1.55
N LEU A 251 4.34 -12.26 1.83
CA LEU A 251 3.48 -13.18 1.11
C LEU A 251 2.27 -13.47 2.00
N ASP A 252 1.07 -13.44 1.43
CA ASP A 252 -0.13 -13.89 2.13
C ASP A 252 -0.22 -15.42 2.17
N GLU A 253 -1.32 -15.95 2.72
CA GLU A 253 -1.56 -17.40 2.84
C GLU A 253 -1.65 -18.10 1.46
N GLU A 254 -1.97 -17.35 0.41
CA GLU A 254 -2.05 -17.84 -0.97
C GLU A 254 -0.76 -17.55 -1.77
N ASN A 255 0.34 -17.21 -1.10
CA ASN A 255 1.61 -16.81 -1.71
C ASN A 255 1.50 -15.61 -2.68
N LYS A 256 0.54 -14.71 -2.46
CA LYS A 256 0.46 -13.46 -3.21
C LYS A 256 1.27 -12.37 -2.55
N PHE A 257 1.87 -11.51 -3.36
CA PHE A 257 2.64 -10.39 -2.84
C PHE A 257 1.74 -9.35 -2.16
N TRP A 258 2.15 -8.94 -0.97
CA TRP A 258 1.56 -7.83 -0.24
C TRP A 258 2.65 -6.81 0.11
N MET A 259 2.36 -5.53 -0.11
CA MET A 259 3.20 -4.42 0.29
C MET A 259 2.38 -3.44 1.13
N HIS A 260 2.97 -2.91 2.19
CA HIS A 260 2.35 -1.79 2.89
C HIS A 260 2.31 -0.58 1.95
N ASP A 261 1.21 0.16 1.97
CA ASP A 261 1.02 1.26 1.02
C ASP A 261 2.11 2.34 1.04
N HIS A 262 2.69 2.69 2.19
CA HIS A 262 3.83 3.61 2.22
C HIS A 262 5.04 3.06 1.46
N ILE A 263 5.27 1.75 1.50
CA ILE A 263 6.38 1.08 0.79
C ILE A 263 6.06 0.94 -0.70
N LYS A 264 4.80 0.64 -1.04
CA LYS A 264 4.29 0.67 -2.42
C LYS A 264 4.46 2.06 -3.03
N ASP A 265 4.00 3.09 -2.31
CA ASP A 265 4.10 4.49 -2.71
C ASP A 265 5.57 4.94 -2.81
N LEU A 266 6.46 4.44 -1.95
CA LEU A 266 7.91 4.64 -2.08
C LEU A 266 8.44 4.15 -3.42
N GLY A 267 8.16 2.88 -3.76
CA GLY A 267 8.64 2.28 -5.01
C GLY A 267 8.12 3.01 -6.25
N ARG A 268 6.84 3.40 -6.22
CA ARG A 268 6.21 4.18 -7.29
C ARG A 268 6.76 5.61 -7.38
N ALA A 269 7.06 6.24 -6.26
CA ALA A 269 7.71 7.55 -6.22
C ALA A 269 9.12 7.49 -6.81
N ILE A 270 9.91 6.46 -6.48
CA ILE A 270 11.24 6.25 -7.05
C ILE A 270 11.18 6.14 -8.58
N VAL A 271 10.23 5.37 -9.12
CA VAL A 271 10.03 5.28 -10.58
C VAL A 271 9.61 6.62 -11.18
N ASN A 272 8.74 7.36 -10.50
CA ASN A 272 8.29 8.68 -10.98
C ASN A 272 9.42 9.72 -10.97
N GLU A 273 10.35 9.63 -10.02
CA GLU A 273 11.54 10.50 -9.90
C GLU A 273 12.54 10.29 -11.06
N GLU A 274 12.51 9.16 -11.77
CA GLU A 274 13.40 8.90 -12.92
C GLU A 274 13.20 9.91 -14.06
N ASP A 275 11.95 10.27 -14.35
CA ASP A 275 11.61 11.41 -15.21
C ASP A 275 10.21 11.93 -14.86
N ILE A 276 10.18 13.03 -14.12
CA ILE A 276 8.94 13.65 -13.65
C ILE A 276 8.07 14.14 -14.83
N ARG A 277 8.70 14.61 -15.92
CA ARG A 277 8.00 15.26 -17.04
C ARG A 277 7.54 14.28 -18.10
N HIS A 278 8.29 13.20 -18.29
CA HIS A 278 8.08 12.27 -19.40
C HIS A 278 7.94 10.84 -18.88
N PRO A 279 6.71 10.40 -18.58
CA PRO A 279 6.46 9.04 -18.09
C PRO A 279 7.02 7.93 -19.00
N TYR A 280 7.14 8.16 -20.31
CA TYR A 280 7.70 7.20 -21.27
C TYR A 280 9.22 7.01 -21.17
N ASN A 281 9.95 7.90 -20.48
CA ASN A 281 11.39 7.74 -20.23
C ASN A 281 11.67 6.92 -18.96
N ARG A 282 10.65 6.67 -18.13
CA ARG A 282 10.78 5.89 -16.90
C ARG A 282 10.98 4.41 -17.23
N SER A 283 11.61 3.69 -16.31
CA SER A 283 11.82 2.25 -16.34
C SER A 283 10.50 1.49 -16.30
N ARG A 284 9.48 2.04 -15.62
CA ARG A 284 8.15 1.44 -15.41
C ARG A 284 7.06 2.49 -15.57
N ILE A 285 5.93 2.08 -16.13
CA ILE A 285 4.71 2.89 -16.17
C ILE A 285 3.62 2.08 -15.48
N TRP A 286 3.21 2.53 -14.30
CA TRP A 286 2.25 1.81 -13.45
C TRP A 286 0.90 2.53 -13.33
N SER A 287 0.85 3.82 -13.67
CA SER A 287 -0.38 4.62 -13.62
C SER A 287 -1.16 4.50 -14.93
N ILE A 288 -2.45 4.20 -14.84
CA ILE A 288 -3.35 4.16 -16.00
C ILE A 288 -3.45 5.53 -16.69
N ASP A 289 -3.38 6.62 -15.92
CA ASP A 289 -3.43 7.97 -16.46
C ASP A 289 -2.19 8.26 -17.32
N ASP A 290 -1.02 7.81 -16.86
CA ASP A 290 0.22 7.93 -17.64
C ASP A 290 0.13 7.11 -18.93
N VAL A 291 -0.37 5.87 -18.87
CA VAL A 291 -0.60 5.03 -20.06
C VAL A 291 -1.54 5.74 -21.05
N LEU A 292 -2.70 6.22 -20.58
CA LEU A 292 -3.66 6.90 -21.43
C LEU A 292 -3.10 8.20 -22.02
N ASN A 293 -2.34 8.97 -21.24
CA ASN A 293 -1.72 10.21 -21.68
C ASN A 293 -0.68 9.95 -22.78
N ILE A 294 0.17 8.93 -22.62
CA ILE A 294 1.15 8.54 -23.64
C ILE A 294 0.44 8.06 -24.92
N LEU A 295 -0.60 7.23 -24.79
CA LEU A 295 -1.37 6.72 -25.94
C LEU A 295 -2.08 7.85 -26.71
N ARG A 296 -2.63 8.85 -26.00
CA ARG A 296 -3.31 10.00 -26.61
C ARG A 296 -2.35 10.96 -27.32
N ASN A 297 -1.16 11.18 -26.76
CA ASN A 297 -0.20 12.16 -27.28
C ASN A 297 0.70 11.64 -28.41
N ARG A 298 0.62 10.35 -28.76
CA ARG A 298 1.43 9.77 -29.84
C ARG A 298 0.57 9.04 -30.88
N LYS A 299 0.17 9.77 -31.92
CA LYS A 299 0.01 9.18 -33.26
C LYS A 299 1.43 9.01 -33.83
N VAL A 300 1.78 7.79 -34.25
CA VAL A 300 3.01 7.39 -35.01
C VAL A 300 4.25 7.00 -34.16
N ASN A 301 4.74 5.78 -34.42
CA ASN A 301 6.02 5.14 -34.02
C ASN A 301 6.20 4.56 -32.60
N PHE A 302 5.17 3.89 -32.06
CA PHE A 302 5.33 3.06 -30.85
C PHE A 302 6.12 1.76 -31.07
N PHE A 303 6.15 1.23 -32.29
CA PHE A 303 6.60 -0.16 -32.55
C PHE A 303 8.12 -0.39 -32.66
N HIS A 304 8.95 0.64 -32.80
CA HIS A 304 10.41 0.43 -32.95
C HIS A 304 11.23 0.88 -31.75
N GLN A 305 10.76 1.86 -30.97
CA GLN A 305 11.56 2.45 -29.88
C GLN A 305 11.27 1.79 -28.51
N TRP A 306 10.10 1.16 -28.34
CA TRP A 306 9.72 0.40 -27.14
C TRP A 306 10.13 -1.08 -27.17
N PHE A 307 10.60 -1.54 -28.32
CA PHE A 307 10.77 -2.96 -28.62
C PHE A 307 12.20 -3.31 -29.05
N GLY A 308 13.07 -2.31 -29.20
CA GLY A 308 14.42 -2.50 -29.72
C GLY A 308 15.45 -3.03 -28.73
N ASP A 309 15.22 -2.95 -27.42
CA ASP A 309 16.29 -3.17 -26.42
C ASP A 309 15.85 -3.90 -25.14
N LEU A 310 14.83 -4.78 -25.23
CA LEU A 310 13.92 -5.01 -24.10
C LEU A 310 13.37 -6.43 -23.94
N SER A 311 14.22 -7.43 -23.72
CA SER A 311 13.73 -8.76 -23.25
C SER A 311 12.85 -8.64 -21.99
N HIS A 312 13.24 -7.78 -21.05
CA HIS A 312 12.50 -7.51 -19.80
C HIS A 312 11.17 -6.77 -19.96
N ARG A 313 11.14 -5.67 -20.71
CA ARG A 313 9.91 -4.87 -20.84
C ARG A 313 8.88 -5.56 -21.73
N TYR A 314 9.31 -6.39 -22.69
CA TYR A 314 8.40 -7.25 -23.45
C TYR A 314 7.61 -8.20 -22.53
N TYR A 315 8.29 -8.88 -21.60
CA TYR A 315 7.63 -9.79 -20.65
C TYR A 315 6.64 -9.05 -19.74
N MET A 316 7.01 -7.89 -19.21
CA MET A 316 6.11 -7.15 -18.31
C MET A 316 4.87 -6.55 -19.00
N ILE A 317 4.99 -6.07 -20.24
CA ILE A 317 3.80 -5.66 -21.01
C ILE A 317 2.91 -6.86 -21.33
N PHE A 318 3.50 -7.99 -21.74
CA PHE A 318 2.75 -9.19 -22.09
C PHE A 318 2.00 -9.75 -20.88
N VAL A 319 2.64 -9.79 -19.71
CA VAL A 319 2.00 -10.22 -18.45
C VAL A 319 0.92 -9.22 -18.02
N TYR A 320 1.16 -7.90 -18.11
CA TYR A 320 0.15 -6.90 -17.79
C TYR A 320 -1.08 -6.99 -18.70
N ALA A 321 -0.89 -7.26 -20.00
CA ALA A 321 -1.97 -7.42 -20.97
C ALA A 321 -2.77 -8.74 -20.80
N GLN A 322 -2.19 -9.76 -20.16
CA GLN A 322 -2.88 -11.04 -19.88
C GLN A 322 -3.64 -11.05 -18.54
N VAL A 323 -3.39 -10.08 -17.66
CA VAL A 323 -3.96 -10.03 -16.29
C VAL A 323 -5.16 -9.06 -16.17
N GLN A 324 -5.50 -8.31 -17.22
CA GLN A 324 -6.75 -7.53 -17.32
C GLN A 324 -7.88 -8.31 -17.99
#